data_AF-R7IPC3-F1
#
_entry.id   AF-R7IPC3-F1
#
_cell.length_a   1.000
_cell.length_b   1.000
_cell.length_c   1.000
_cell.angle_alpha   90.00
_cell.angle_beta   90.00
_cell.angle_gamma   90.00
#
_symmetry.space_group_name_H-M   'P 1'
#
loop_
_entity.id
_entity.type
_entity.pdbx_description
1 polymer ?
#
loop_
_entity_poly.entity_id
_entity_poly.type
_entity_poly.pdbx_seq_one_letter_code
_entity_poly.pdbx_strand_id
1 'polypeptide(L)'
;MKKRWMTWLGLCLCTALLAGCSKDTGEEQSAKKATESKTKQNVEETIEEVTEEATEEETEVKPAIFQIAEQDIELTPGGEAQLSVKVLPENVDISGVKWTSKNEEVISVDSTGKVTAVKEGKAGITASLGKMNATCMITVKNAQAETQPATVQAAAAGYDLNQELAGVEAQCQTVMDELNSGKMTQMDMNRAAGRCYTIWDDELNVLWDRLTPLLTEEEHTNYLAEQRAWIQEKEAAIEEAGLMWEGGSARPLAEYTEGEEWTRKRCYVLAGYLGSKIGQTVDMSPLNNDSSY
;
A
#
# COMPACT_ATOMS: atom_id res chain seq x y z
N MET A 1 14.04 -16.91 44.14
CA MET A 1 12.63 -17.16 44.53
C MET A 1 11.84 -15.86 44.49
N LYS A 2 10.61 -15.90 43.92
CA LYS A 2 9.60 -14.83 43.73
C LYS A 2 9.89 -13.89 42.54
N LYS A 3 9.41 -14.18 41.32
CA LYS A 3 8.05 -13.98 40.73
C LYS A 3 7.50 -12.55 40.91
N ARG A 4 7.44 -11.80 39.80
CA ARG A 4 6.43 -10.76 39.56
C ARG A 4 6.14 -10.69 38.06
N TRP A 5 5.03 -11.31 37.68
CA TRP A 5 4.34 -11.10 36.42
C TRP A 5 3.58 -9.77 36.50
N MET A 6 3.59 -8.98 35.44
CA MET A 6 2.64 -7.88 35.28
C MET A 6 1.95 -8.07 33.92
N THR A 7 0.72 -8.55 34.05
CA THR A 7 -0.29 -8.76 33.03
C THR A 7 -0.73 -7.45 32.38
N TRP A 8 -0.75 -7.41 31.05
CA TRP A 8 -1.52 -6.44 30.28
C TRP A 8 -2.99 -6.85 30.27
N LEU A 9 -3.86 -5.92 30.68
CA LEU A 9 -5.32 -6.03 30.68
C LEU A 9 -5.85 -4.81 29.91
N GLY A 10 -6.00 -4.94 28.60
CA GLY A 10 -6.70 -3.97 27.76
C GLY A 10 -8.12 -4.45 27.52
N LEU A 11 -9.03 -4.13 28.44
CA LEU A 11 -10.44 -4.49 28.33
C LEU A 11 -11.14 -3.54 27.36
N CYS A 12 -11.68 -4.12 26.29
CA CYS A 12 -12.60 -3.51 25.34
C CYS A 12 -13.93 -3.18 26.04
N LEU A 13 -14.42 -1.94 25.91
CA LEU A 13 -15.78 -1.55 26.30
C LEU A 13 -16.34 -0.57 25.27
N CYS A 14 -17.02 -1.15 24.27
CA CYS A 14 -18.06 -0.48 23.51
C CYS A 14 -19.30 -0.32 24.40
N THR A 15 -19.79 0.89 24.58
CA THR A 15 -21.17 1.14 25.02
C THR A 15 -21.79 2.25 24.17
N ALA A 16 -22.69 1.83 23.29
CA ALA A 16 -23.67 2.70 22.64
C ALA A 16 -24.76 3.09 23.65
N LEU A 17 -25.23 4.33 23.61
CA LEU A 17 -26.56 4.70 24.09
C LEU A 17 -27.08 5.96 23.39
N LEU A 18 -28.25 5.78 22.76
CA LEU A 18 -29.08 6.77 22.09
C LEU A 18 -29.97 7.55 23.08
N ALA A 19 -30.39 8.72 22.60
CA ALA A 19 -31.64 9.44 22.86
C ALA A 19 -31.68 10.53 23.96
N GLY A 20 -32.15 11.72 23.56
CA GLY A 20 -33.01 12.57 24.41
C GLY A 20 -32.82 14.09 24.34
N CYS A 21 -33.64 14.74 23.50
CA CYS A 21 -34.21 16.11 23.57
C CYS A 21 -33.74 17.12 24.64
N SER A 22 -33.52 18.39 24.26
CA SER A 22 -34.54 19.47 24.31
C SER A 22 -33.97 20.89 24.12
N LYS A 23 -34.59 21.63 23.18
CA LYS A 23 -34.92 23.08 23.04
C LYS A 23 -34.10 24.18 23.75
N ASP A 24 -33.72 25.20 22.97
CA ASP A 24 -34.28 26.58 22.99
C ASP A 24 -33.82 27.30 21.68
N THR A 25 -34.73 27.69 20.78
CA THR A 25 -35.35 29.03 20.58
C THR A 25 -34.34 30.19 20.48
N GLY A 26 -34.35 31.07 19.48
CA GLY A 26 -35.27 31.28 18.36
C GLY A 26 -34.86 32.47 17.49
N GLU A 27 -35.75 32.76 16.54
CA GLU A 27 -35.86 33.97 15.68
C GLU A 27 -34.79 34.08 14.55
N GLU A 28 -35.13 34.37 13.30
CA GLU A 28 -36.15 35.31 12.85
C GLU A 28 -36.53 35.06 11.35
N GLN A 29 -37.85 35.01 11.07
CA GLN A 29 -38.60 35.61 9.93
C GLN A 29 -38.17 35.32 8.46
N SER A 30 -39.02 35.27 7.43
CA SER A 30 -40.46 35.44 7.17
C SER A 30 -40.60 35.20 5.64
N ALA A 31 -41.44 34.30 5.11
CA ALA A 31 -42.80 34.52 4.54
C ALA A 31 -42.87 33.61 3.28
N LYS A 32 -43.78 32.63 3.12
CA LYS A 32 -45.21 32.72 2.73
C LYS A 32 -45.41 33.57 1.45
N LYS A 33 -46.14 33.17 0.40
CA LYS A 33 -47.25 32.21 0.27
C LYS A 33 -47.56 31.99 -1.23
N ALA A 34 -48.18 30.86 -1.52
CA ALA A 34 -48.88 30.48 -2.75
C ALA A 34 -49.94 31.49 -3.23
N THR A 35 -50.35 31.44 -4.50
CA THR A 35 -51.59 30.77 -4.98
C THR A 35 -51.88 31.04 -6.47
N GLU A 36 -52.22 29.95 -7.17
CA GLU A 36 -53.31 29.78 -8.16
C GLU A 36 -53.60 30.82 -9.27
N SER A 37 -53.74 30.37 -10.52
CA SER A 37 -55.07 30.12 -11.12
C SER A 37 -54.99 29.67 -12.59
N LYS A 38 -55.98 28.85 -12.95
CA LYS A 38 -56.29 28.21 -14.25
C LYS A 38 -56.48 29.22 -15.40
N THR A 39 -56.34 28.76 -16.65
CA THR A 39 -57.42 28.79 -17.66
C THR A 39 -57.08 27.89 -18.87
N LYS A 40 -58.13 27.24 -19.39
CA LYS A 40 -58.22 26.25 -20.48
C LYS A 40 -58.04 26.89 -21.86
N GLN A 41 -57.54 26.16 -22.87
CA GLN A 41 -58.36 25.74 -24.03
C GLN A 41 -57.60 24.81 -24.99
N ASN A 42 -58.38 23.88 -25.55
CA ASN A 42 -58.08 22.88 -26.56
C ASN A 42 -58.13 23.50 -27.97
N VAL A 43 -57.18 23.19 -28.86
CA VAL A 43 -57.36 23.20 -30.33
C VAL A 43 -56.50 22.09 -30.94
N GLU A 44 -57.09 21.45 -31.94
CA GLU A 44 -56.80 20.20 -32.61
C GLU A 44 -55.79 20.37 -33.78
N GLU A 45 -54.98 19.32 -33.99
CA GLU A 45 -54.49 18.76 -35.26
C GLU A 45 -53.85 19.68 -36.33
N THR A 46 -52.55 19.50 -36.61
CA THR A 46 -52.02 19.26 -37.99
C THR A 46 -50.59 18.71 -37.92
N ILE A 47 -50.32 17.67 -38.71
CA ILE A 47 -49.00 17.09 -38.97
C ILE A 47 -48.30 17.98 -40.00
N GLU A 48 -47.09 18.46 -39.69
CA GLU A 48 -46.10 18.85 -40.71
C GLU A 48 -44.72 18.41 -40.23
N GLU A 49 -44.15 17.49 -41.02
CA GLU A 49 -42.80 16.97 -40.93
C GLU A 49 -41.86 18.03 -41.51
N VAL A 50 -41.06 18.66 -40.64
CA VAL A 50 -39.94 19.51 -41.07
C VAL A 50 -38.69 19.01 -40.37
N THR A 51 -37.85 18.39 -41.18
CA THR A 51 -36.45 18.07 -40.89
C THR A 51 -35.69 19.36 -40.60
N GLU A 52 -35.33 19.59 -39.34
CA GLU A 52 -34.47 20.68 -38.93
C GLU A 52 -33.17 20.09 -38.38
N GLU A 53 -32.08 20.36 -39.11
CA GLU A 53 -30.72 19.96 -38.76
C GLU A 53 -30.38 20.39 -37.33
N ALA A 54 -30.05 19.41 -36.49
CA ALA A 54 -29.46 19.67 -35.19
C ALA A 54 -28.05 20.25 -35.41
N THR A 55 -27.95 21.57 -35.33
CA THR A 55 -26.69 22.26 -35.04
C THR A 55 -26.25 21.84 -33.63
N GLU A 56 -25.29 20.93 -33.56
CA GLU A 56 -24.59 20.57 -32.33
C GLU A 56 -23.81 21.80 -31.84
N GLU A 57 -24.37 22.47 -30.84
CA GLU A 57 -23.68 23.49 -30.06
C GLU A 57 -22.67 22.76 -29.16
N GLU A 58 -21.41 22.74 -29.59
CA GLU A 58 -20.27 22.17 -28.88
C GLU A 58 -20.03 22.96 -27.58
N THR A 59 -20.68 22.50 -26.50
CA THR A 59 -20.41 23.01 -25.15
C THR A 59 -19.16 22.31 -24.61
N GLU A 60 -18.12 23.10 -24.33
CA GLU A 60 -16.85 22.67 -23.73
C GLU A 60 -17.09 22.04 -22.35
N VAL A 61 -17.29 20.71 -22.30
CA VAL A 61 -17.43 19.95 -21.05
C VAL A 61 -16.07 19.77 -20.40
N LYS A 62 -15.83 20.52 -19.33
CA LYS A 62 -14.67 20.33 -18.46
C LYS A 62 -14.74 18.93 -17.80
N PRO A 63 -13.76 18.03 -18.03
CA PRO A 63 -13.76 16.69 -17.45
C PRO A 63 -13.73 16.69 -15.92
N ALA A 64 -14.55 15.84 -15.30
CA ALA A 64 -14.74 15.78 -13.84
C ALA A 64 -13.86 14.71 -13.16
N ILE A 65 -13.43 13.68 -13.88
CA ILE A 65 -12.59 12.58 -13.37
C ILE A 65 -11.51 12.26 -14.39
N PHE A 66 -10.25 12.17 -13.95
CA PHE A 66 -9.09 11.76 -14.73
C PHE A 66 -8.20 10.91 -13.83
N GLN A 67 -8.14 9.61 -14.08
CA GLN A 67 -7.37 8.66 -13.26
C GLN A 67 -6.72 7.58 -14.12
N ILE A 68 -5.63 7.00 -13.65
CA ILE A 68 -5.03 5.80 -14.26
C ILE A 68 -5.87 4.61 -13.79
N ALA A 69 -6.30 3.76 -14.74
CA ALA A 69 -7.21 2.66 -14.46
C ALA A 69 -6.54 1.56 -13.62
N GLU A 70 -5.27 1.30 -13.91
CA GLU A 70 -4.43 0.37 -13.18
C GLU A 70 -3.79 1.08 -11.97
N GLN A 71 -3.71 0.36 -10.85
CA GLN A 71 -3.09 0.82 -9.60
C GLN A 71 -2.25 -0.32 -9.04
N ASP A 72 -1.22 0.01 -8.24
CA ASP A 72 -0.39 -0.95 -7.51
C ASP A 72 0.22 -2.08 -8.37
N ILE A 73 0.74 -1.71 -9.55
CA ILE A 73 1.33 -2.66 -10.49
C ILE A 73 2.71 -3.11 -9.99
N GLU A 74 2.91 -4.42 -9.95
CA GLU A 74 4.20 -5.04 -9.70
C GLU A 74 4.81 -5.58 -10.99
N LEU A 75 6.07 -5.22 -11.27
CA LEU A 75 6.82 -5.66 -12.44
C LEU A 75 8.17 -6.24 -12.03
N THR A 76 8.76 -7.04 -12.91
CA THR A 76 10.15 -7.49 -12.79
C THR A 76 11.04 -6.67 -13.72
N PRO A 77 12.37 -6.54 -13.49
CA PRO A 77 13.26 -5.86 -14.43
C PRO A 77 13.12 -6.42 -15.85
N GLY A 78 12.89 -5.54 -16.83
CA GLY A 78 12.56 -5.90 -18.21
C GLY A 78 11.08 -6.20 -18.47
N GLY A 79 10.25 -6.28 -17.42
CA GLY A 79 8.80 -6.41 -17.51
C GLY A 79 8.15 -5.14 -18.05
N GLU A 80 7.01 -5.32 -18.72
CA GLU A 80 6.26 -4.24 -19.36
C GLU A 80 4.79 -4.29 -18.97
N ALA A 81 4.17 -3.12 -18.83
CA ALA A 81 2.73 -3.00 -18.65
C ALA A 81 2.20 -1.84 -19.49
N GLN A 82 0.94 -1.96 -19.92
CA GLN A 82 0.24 -0.88 -20.60
C GLN A 82 -0.66 -0.17 -19.59
N LEU A 83 -0.46 1.13 -19.41
CA LEU A 83 -1.35 1.95 -18.60
C LEU A 83 -2.45 2.55 -19.48
N SER A 84 -3.63 2.67 -18.90
CA SER A 84 -4.78 3.33 -19.52
C SER A 84 -5.36 4.40 -18.59
N VAL A 85 -5.92 5.46 -19.18
CA VAL A 85 -6.54 6.56 -18.43
C VAL A 85 -8.06 6.46 -18.56
N LYS A 86 -8.74 6.54 -17.43
CA LYS A 86 -10.20 6.64 -17.36
C LYS A 86 -10.61 8.10 -17.17
N VAL A 87 -11.42 8.61 -18.11
CA VAL A 87 -11.93 9.99 -18.11
C VAL A 87 -13.45 9.97 -18.16
N LEU A 88 -14.11 10.82 -17.37
CA LEU A 88 -15.57 10.97 -17.39
C LEU A 88 -16.00 12.44 -17.56
N PRO A 89 -17.03 12.71 -18.40
CA PRO A 89 -17.78 11.76 -19.24
C PRO A 89 -16.93 11.17 -20.39
N GLU A 90 -17.30 10.00 -20.92
CA GLU A 90 -16.47 9.20 -21.85
C GLU A 90 -16.19 9.89 -23.21
N ASN A 91 -16.89 10.99 -23.53
CA ASN A 91 -16.72 11.77 -24.77
C ASN A 91 -15.58 12.80 -24.72
N VAL A 92 -14.56 12.60 -23.87
CA VAL A 92 -13.42 13.52 -23.75
C VAL A 92 -12.27 12.99 -24.60
N ASP A 93 -11.73 13.83 -25.49
CA ASP A 93 -10.54 13.50 -26.27
C ASP A 93 -9.32 13.32 -25.35
N ILE A 94 -8.73 12.13 -25.38
CA ILE A 94 -7.54 11.73 -24.61
C ILE A 94 -6.27 11.66 -25.46
N SER A 95 -6.33 12.05 -26.74
CA SER A 95 -5.18 12.01 -27.66
C SER A 95 -4.00 12.89 -27.22
N GLY A 96 -4.24 13.84 -26.29
CA GLY A 96 -3.23 14.75 -25.74
C GLY A 96 -2.56 14.33 -24.43
N VAL A 97 -2.79 13.10 -23.93
CA VAL A 97 -2.19 12.64 -22.65
C VAL A 97 -0.66 12.55 -22.77
N LYS A 98 0.04 13.14 -21.82
CA LYS A 98 1.50 13.05 -21.66
C LYS A 98 1.86 12.24 -20.43
N TRP A 99 2.74 11.28 -20.62
CA TRP A 99 3.26 10.41 -19.56
C TRP A 99 4.64 10.85 -19.12
N THR A 100 4.88 10.83 -17.81
CA THR A 100 6.20 11.08 -17.22
C THR A 100 6.47 10.10 -16.08
N SER A 101 7.74 9.71 -15.92
CA SER A 101 8.20 8.93 -14.78
C SER A 101 8.95 9.82 -13.80
N LYS A 102 8.69 9.64 -12.50
CA LYS A 102 9.46 10.32 -11.43
C LYS A 102 10.89 9.78 -11.33
N ASN A 103 11.16 8.57 -11.83
CA ASN A 103 12.48 7.95 -11.81
C ASN A 103 12.68 7.03 -13.03
N GLU A 104 13.15 7.60 -14.13
CA GLU A 104 13.39 6.89 -15.40
C GLU A 104 14.47 5.81 -15.30
N GLU A 105 15.37 5.89 -14.32
CA GLU A 105 16.36 4.84 -14.09
C GLU A 105 15.73 3.57 -13.51
N VAL A 106 14.55 3.67 -12.88
CA VAL A 106 13.80 2.57 -12.25
C VAL A 106 12.72 2.06 -13.19
N ILE A 107 11.87 2.96 -13.69
CA ILE A 107 10.81 2.65 -14.66
C ILE A 107 10.75 3.76 -15.69
N SER A 108 10.81 3.40 -16.97
CA SER A 108 10.54 4.31 -18.08
C SER A 108 9.10 4.16 -18.56
N VAL A 109 8.55 5.22 -19.14
CA VAL A 109 7.22 5.22 -19.76
C VAL A 109 7.31 5.89 -21.12
N ASP A 110 6.70 5.30 -22.14
CA ASP A 110 6.67 5.88 -23.49
C ASP A 110 5.49 6.82 -23.71
N SER A 111 5.44 7.44 -24.90
CA SER A 111 4.37 8.38 -25.27
C SER A 111 2.97 7.74 -25.35
N THR A 112 2.87 6.41 -25.38
CA THR A 112 1.61 5.66 -25.44
C THR A 112 1.16 5.15 -24.07
N GLY A 113 1.95 5.39 -23.00
CA GLY A 113 1.65 4.90 -21.66
C GLY A 113 2.14 3.47 -21.40
N LYS A 114 2.99 2.93 -22.27
CA LYS A 114 3.66 1.65 -22.02
C LYS A 114 4.82 1.89 -21.07
N VAL A 115 4.79 1.23 -19.92
CA VAL A 115 5.85 1.27 -18.93
C VAL A 115 6.79 0.10 -19.13
N THR A 116 8.10 0.36 -18.97
CA THR A 116 9.15 -0.65 -19.00
C THR A 116 9.96 -0.54 -17.71
N ALA A 117 10.03 -1.64 -16.97
CA ALA A 117 10.84 -1.73 -15.75
C ALA A 117 12.32 -1.85 -16.12
N VAL A 118 13.17 -1.00 -15.55
CA VAL A 118 14.61 -0.93 -15.86
C VAL A 118 15.43 -1.57 -14.76
N LYS A 119 15.19 -1.20 -13.49
CA LYS A 119 15.84 -1.78 -12.31
C LYS A 119 14.88 -1.83 -11.14
N GLU A 120 15.24 -2.58 -10.11
CA GLU A 120 14.46 -2.68 -8.87
C GLU A 120 14.22 -1.31 -8.22
N GLY A 121 13.07 -1.18 -7.57
CA GLY A 121 12.66 0.03 -6.87
C GLY A 121 11.24 0.46 -7.18
N LYS A 122 10.82 1.59 -6.59
CA LYS A 122 9.49 2.15 -6.78
C LYS A 122 9.58 3.43 -7.60
N ALA A 123 8.71 3.58 -8.59
CA ALA A 123 8.58 4.83 -9.33
C ALA A 123 7.11 5.22 -9.50
N GLY A 124 6.84 6.51 -9.36
CA GLY A 124 5.54 7.09 -9.66
C GLY A 124 5.47 7.49 -11.12
N ILE A 125 4.45 7.00 -11.83
CA ILE A 125 4.13 7.39 -13.19
C ILE A 125 2.99 8.41 -13.15
N THR A 126 3.16 9.52 -13.88
CA THR A 126 2.18 10.60 -13.96
C THR A 126 1.63 10.69 -15.38
N ALA A 127 0.31 10.61 -15.53
CA ALA A 127 -0.41 10.99 -16.73
C ALA A 127 -0.88 12.44 -16.59
N SER A 128 -0.72 13.26 -17.63
CA SER A 128 -1.14 14.66 -17.65
C SER A 128 -1.92 14.99 -18.91
N LEU A 129 -3.08 15.64 -18.76
CA LEU A 129 -3.93 16.09 -19.86
C LEU A 129 -4.34 17.55 -19.61
N GLY A 130 -3.68 18.47 -20.29
CA GLY A 130 -3.87 19.91 -20.09
C GLY A 130 -3.51 20.36 -18.67
N LYS A 131 -4.52 20.58 -17.82
CA LYS A 131 -4.36 20.98 -16.40
C LYS A 131 -4.61 19.83 -15.41
N MET A 132 -4.98 18.64 -15.89
CA MET A 132 -5.27 17.48 -15.05
C MET A 132 -4.04 16.58 -14.95
N ASN A 133 -3.82 15.99 -13.77
CA ASN A 133 -2.77 15.01 -13.53
C ASN A 133 -3.33 13.82 -12.76
N ALA A 134 -2.89 12.61 -13.10
CA ALA A 134 -3.15 11.38 -12.36
C ALA A 134 -1.83 10.64 -12.13
N THR A 135 -1.67 10.03 -10.96
CA THR A 135 -0.44 9.34 -10.58
C THR A 135 -0.72 7.89 -10.21
N CYS A 136 0.14 6.98 -10.64
CA CYS A 136 0.16 5.56 -10.26
C CYS A 136 1.55 5.22 -9.72
N MET A 137 1.62 4.49 -8.61
CA MET A 137 2.87 3.92 -8.13
C MET A 137 3.06 2.53 -8.72
N ILE A 138 4.27 2.26 -9.22
CA ILE A 138 4.66 0.96 -9.74
C ILE A 138 5.88 0.49 -8.97
N THR A 139 5.87 -0.78 -8.56
CA THR A 139 6.97 -1.42 -7.83
C THR A 139 7.66 -2.42 -8.75
N VAL A 140 8.98 -2.26 -8.94
CA VAL A 140 9.81 -3.22 -9.66
C VAL A 140 10.50 -4.13 -8.65
N LYS A 141 10.13 -5.41 -8.64
CA LYS A 141 10.76 -6.46 -7.82
C LYS A 141 11.69 -7.30 -8.68
N ASN A 142 12.91 -7.52 -8.23
CA ASN A 142 13.87 -8.28 -9.02
C ASN A 142 13.55 -9.79 -8.98
N ALA A 143 13.17 -10.38 -10.12
CA ALA A 143 13.04 -11.84 -10.24
C ALA A 143 14.40 -12.57 -10.31
N GLN A 144 15.52 -11.83 -10.34
CA GLN A 144 16.86 -12.41 -10.26
C GLN A 144 17.59 -11.96 -8.98
N ALA A 145 16.99 -12.31 -7.86
CA ALA A 145 17.64 -13.13 -6.84
C ALA A 145 16.64 -14.18 -6.34
N GLU A 146 16.03 -14.91 -7.27
CA GLU A 146 15.39 -16.19 -6.95
C GLU A 146 16.47 -17.21 -6.58
N THR A 147 16.95 -17.17 -5.34
CA THR A 147 16.84 -18.41 -4.57
C THR A 147 15.40 -18.46 -4.10
N GLN A 148 14.50 -19.00 -4.92
CA GLN A 148 13.22 -19.47 -4.40
C GLN A 148 13.52 -20.38 -3.19
N PRO A 149 12.94 -20.18 -2.00
CA PRO A 149 12.55 -21.30 -1.17
C PRO A 149 11.11 -21.63 -1.57
N ALA A 150 10.99 -22.60 -2.47
CA ALA A 150 9.85 -23.48 -2.64
C ALA A 150 8.44 -22.86 -2.56
N THR A 151 7.85 -22.64 -3.73
CA THR A 151 6.42 -22.91 -3.92
C THR A 151 6.06 -24.24 -3.24
N VAL A 152 5.20 -24.19 -2.22
CA VAL A 152 4.29 -25.27 -1.83
C VAL A 152 4.95 -26.66 -1.71
N GLN A 153 5.94 -26.83 -0.81
CA GLN A 153 6.28 -28.15 -0.28
C GLN A 153 6.46 -28.10 1.24
N ALA A 154 5.35 -27.93 1.95
CA ALA A 154 5.19 -28.52 3.27
C ALA A 154 5.15 -30.06 3.13
N ALA A 155 6.29 -30.68 2.79
CA ALA A 155 6.52 -32.14 2.76
C ALA A 155 7.95 -32.56 2.35
N ALA A 156 8.90 -31.65 2.09
CA ALA A 156 10.27 -32.07 1.78
C ALA A 156 11.02 -32.41 3.08
N ALA A 157 11.49 -33.65 3.19
CA ALA A 157 12.36 -34.09 4.28
C ALA A 157 13.62 -33.21 4.33
N GLY A 158 13.72 -32.33 5.33
CA GLY A 158 14.87 -31.44 5.56
C GLY A 158 14.59 -29.94 5.61
N TYR A 159 13.33 -29.50 5.44
CA TYR A 159 12.96 -28.09 5.65
C TYR A 159 12.86 -27.75 7.14
N ASP A 160 13.56 -26.69 7.59
CA ASP A 160 13.59 -26.22 8.98
C ASP A 160 13.45 -24.69 9.04
N LEU A 161 12.41 -24.22 9.72
CA LEU A 161 12.10 -22.78 9.86
C LEU A 161 13.18 -22.00 10.59
N ASN A 162 13.89 -22.60 11.54
CA ASN A 162 14.96 -21.91 12.27
C ASN A 162 16.19 -21.72 11.38
N GLN A 163 16.49 -22.71 10.54
CA GLN A 163 17.56 -22.60 9.55
C GLN A 163 17.23 -21.55 8.49
N GLU A 164 15.97 -21.47 8.05
CA GLU A 164 15.50 -20.42 7.14
C GLU A 164 15.69 -19.03 7.75
N LEU A 165 15.13 -18.79 8.95
CA LEU A 165 15.27 -17.51 9.64
C LEU A 165 16.75 -17.16 9.90
N ALA A 166 17.58 -18.11 10.32
CA ALA A 166 19.02 -17.91 10.47
C ALA A 166 19.72 -17.54 9.15
N GLY A 167 19.23 -18.04 8.02
CA GLY A 167 19.69 -17.66 6.69
C GLY A 167 19.34 -16.21 6.36
N VAL A 168 18.13 -15.76 6.68
CA VAL A 168 17.68 -14.37 6.48
C VAL A 168 18.49 -13.41 7.35
N GLU A 169 18.72 -13.76 8.62
CA GLU A 169 19.62 -13.04 9.53
C GLU A 169 21.02 -12.90 8.93
N ALA A 170 21.60 -14.00 8.43
CA ALA A 170 22.93 -14.00 7.83
C ALA A 170 23.01 -13.15 6.56
N GLN A 171 21.94 -13.08 5.76
CA GLN A 171 21.88 -12.21 4.60
C GLN A 171 21.94 -10.74 5.01
N CYS A 172 21.12 -10.32 5.99
CA CYS A 172 21.20 -8.94 6.50
C CYS A 172 22.57 -8.66 7.15
N GLN A 173 23.12 -9.59 7.93
CA GLN A 173 24.47 -9.44 8.49
C GLN A 173 25.52 -9.26 7.40
N THR A 174 25.43 -9.99 6.29
CA THR A 174 26.34 -9.85 5.14
C THR A 174 26.26 -8.44 4.55
N VAL A 175 25.05 -7.89 4.40
CA VAL A 175 24.85 -6.49 3.96
C VAL A 175 25.56 -5.51 4.88
N MET A 176 25.48 -5.72 6.19
CA MET A 176 26.13 -4.87 7.19
C MET A 176 27.64 -5.08 7.27
N ASP A 177 28.14 -6.28 6.98
CA ASP A 177 29.58 -6.57 6.96
C ASP A 177 30.27 -5.96 5.72
N GLU A 178 29.59 -5.96 4.57
CA GLU A 178 30.06 -5.29 3.34
C GLU A 178 30.35 -3.81 3.58
N LEU A 179 29.48 -3.16 4.37
CA LEU A 179 29.62 -1.78 4.80
C LEU A 179 30.84 -1.52 5.70
N ASN A 180 31.18 -2.46 6.59
CA ASN A 180 32.25 -2.31 7.57
C ASN A 180 33.66 -2.44 6.97
N SER A 181 33.78 -2.71 5.67
CA SER A 181 35.05 -2.96 4.99
C SER A 181 35.82 -1.71 4.51
N GLY A 182 35.34 -0.47 4.73
CA GLY A 182 35.98 0.76 4.23
C GLY A 182 35.46 2.11 4.75
N LYS A 183 35.78 3.21 4.04
CA LYS A 183 35.27 4.58 4.34
C LYS A 183 33.80 4.70 3.94
N MET A 184 32.92 4.38 4.86
CA MET A 184 31.47 4.39 4.64
C MET A 184 30.87 5.80 4.66
N THR A 185 29.97 6.10 3.71
CA THR A 185 29.18 7.34 3.70
C THR A 185 27.80 7.14 4.33
N GLN A 186 27.14 8.24 4.71
CA GLN A 186 25.74 8.19 5.17
C GLN A 186 24.80 7.59 4.11
N MET A 187 25.08 7.80 2.82
CA MET A 187 24.29 7.22 1.74
C MET A 187 24.44 5.70 1.71
N ASP A 188 25.64 5.17 1.95
CA ASP A 188 25.89 3.73 1.98
C ASP A 188 25.17 3.09 3.18
N MET A 189 25.22 3.74 4.36
CA MET A 189 24.45 3.33 5.54
C MET A 189 22.94 3.26 5.25
N ASN A 190 22.36 4.32 4.69
CA ASN A 190 20.93 4.36 4.37
C ASN A 190 20.54 3.25 3.38
N ARG A 191 21.41 2.96 2.39
CA ARG A 191 21.17 1.92 1.39
C ARG A 191 21.20 0.53 2.01
N ALA A 192 22.19 0.25 2.86
CA ALA A 192 22.30 -1.05 3.52
C ALA A 192 21.14 -1.31 4.48
N ALA A 193 20.76 -0.32 5.29
CA ALA A 193 19.58 -0.44 6.15
C ALA A 193 18.31 -0.71 5.33
N GLY A 194 18.12 0.00 4.21
CA GLY A 194 17.01 -0.28 3.29
C GLY A 194 17.04 -1.68 2.68
N ARG A 195 18.23 -2.22 2.37
CA ARG A 195 18.40 -3.59 1.89
C ARG A 195 18.04 -4.62 2.97
N CYS A 196 18.50 -4.44 4.20
CA CYS A 196 18.14 -5.30 5.32
C CYS A 196 16.63 -5.29 5.58
N TYR A 197 16.01 -4.11 5.59
CA TYR A 197 14.56 -3.99 5.68
C TYR A 197 13.85 -4.78 4.57
N THR A 198 14.33 -4.66 3.33
CA THR A 198 13.74 -5.37 2.17
C THR A 198 13.87 -6.89 2.31
N ILE A 199 15.04 -7.39 2.74
CA ILE A 199 15.26 -8.84 2.99
C ILE A 199 14.21 -9.39 3.97
N TRP A 200 13.95 -8.66 5.06
CA TRP A 200 12.93 -9.07 6.03
C TRP A 200 11.49 -8.89 5.52
N ASP A 201 11.21 -7.85 4.73
CA ASP A 201 9.88 -7.63 4.13
C ASP A 201 9.55 -8.73 3.11
N ASP A 202 10.54 -9.18 2.34
CA ASP A 202 10.39 -10.31 1.43
C ASP A 202 10.12 -11.62 2.20
N GLU A 203 10.88 -11.91 3.26
CA GLU A 203 10.64 -13.09 4.09
C GLU A 203 9.24 -13.05 4.77
N LEU A 204 8.79 -11.88 5.19
CA LEU A 204 7.44 -11.70 5.75
C LEU A 204 6.38 -12.16 4.75
N ASN A 205 6.51 -11.77 3.48
CA ASN A 205 5.59 -12.16 2.42
C ASN A 205 5.66 -13.67 2.14
N VAL A 206 6.86 -14.25 2.11
CA VAL A 206 7.06 -15.71 1.92
C VAL A 206 6.41 -16.52 3.06
N LEU A 207 6.57 -16.09 4.31
CA LEU A 207 5.91 -16.73 5.46
C LEU A 207 4.40 -16.56 5.41
N TRP A 208 3.92 -15.38 5.04
CA TRP A 208 2.50 -15.07 4.87
C TRP A 208 1.84 -16.00 3.83
N ASP A 209 2.46 -16.14 2.66
CA ASP A 209 1.94 -16.96 1.57
C ASP A 209 1.89 -18.45 1.91
N ARG A 210 2.85 -18.93 2.72
CA ARG A 210 2.87 -20.31 3.22
C ARG A 210 1.86 -20.55 4.33
N LEU A 211 1.65 -19.57 5.22
CA LEU A 211 0.75 -19.70 6.36
C LEU A 211 -0.72 -19.61 5.94
N THR A 212 -1.07 -18.62 5.12
CA THR A 212 -2.44 -18.30 4.69
C THR A 212 -3.27 -19.52 4.29
N PRO A 213 -2.82 -20.43 3.40
CA PRO A 213 -3.61 -21.59 2.98
C PRO A 213 -3.79 -22.66 4.07
N LEU A 214 -3.06 -22.58 5.18
CA LEU A 214 -3.15 -23.52 6.31
C LEU A 214 -4.08 -23.04 7.43
N LEU A 215 -4.64 -21.84 7.30
CA LEU A 215 -5.54 -21.24 8.30
C LEU A 215 -7.00 -21.64 8.03
N THR A 216 -7.76 -21.85 9.10
CA THR A 216 -9.22 -21.89 9.02
C THR A 216 -9.78 -20.49 8.76
N GLU A 217 -11.06 -20.36 8.37
CA GLU A 217 -11.69 -19.05 8.11
C GLU A 217 -11.65 -18.11 9.33
N GLU A 218 -11.86 -18.65 10.53
CA GLU A 218 -11.80 -17.91 11.79
C GLU A 218 -10.37 -17.44 12.08
N GLU A 219 -9.39 -18.35 11.96
CA GLU A 219 -7.98 -18.03 12.15
C GLU A 219 -7.50 -16.98 11.14
N HIS A 220 -7.87 -17.11 9.88
CA HIS A 220 -7.52 -16.17 8.82
C HIS A 220 -8.09 -14.76 9.09
N THR A 221 -9.34 -14.68 9.57
CA THR A 221 -9.97 -13.40 9.92
C THR A 221 -9.25 -12.71 11.09
N ASN A 222 -8.96 -13.46 12.15
CA ASN A 222 -8.22 -12.93 13.30
C ASN A 222 -6.81 -12.49 12.90
N TYR A 223 -6.14 -13.31 12.08
CA TYR A 223 -4.80 -13.05 11.61
C TYR A 223 -4.70 -11.80 10.71
N LEU A 224 -5.68 -11.56 9.83
CA LEU A 224 -5.78 -10.31 9.07
C LEU A 224 -5.99 -9.08 9.96
N ALA A 225 -6.78 -9.21 11.02
CA ALA A 225 -6.99 -8.13 11.98
C ALA A 225 -5.69 -7.82 12.74
N GLU A 226 -4.98 -8.84 13.22
CA GLU A 226 -3.67 -8.70 13.84
C GLU A 226 -2.64 -8.07 12.89
N GLN A 227 -2.60 -8.49 11.63
CA GLN A 227 -1.68 -7.94 10.63
C GLN A 227 -1.94 -6.46 10.38
N ARG A 228 -3.20 -6.04 10.27
CA ARG A 228 -3.56 -4.63 10.07
C ARG A 228 -3.19 -3.77 11.26
N ALA A 229 -3.46 -4.26 12.47
CA ALA A 229 -3.04 -3.57 13.70
C ALA A 229 -1.52 -3.44 13.78
N TRP A 230 -0.80 -4.52 13.49
CA TRP A 230 0.66 -4.52 13.45
C TRP A 230 1.23 -3.54 12.41
N ILE A 231 0.65 -3.47 11.20
CA ILE A 231 1.08 -2.49 10.17
C ILE A 231 0.94 -1.07 10.70
N GLN A 232 -0.20 -0.75 11.33
CA GLN A 232 -0.45 0.57 11.87
C GLN A 232 0.58 0.94 12.96
N GLU A 233 0.89 0.01 13.86
CA GLU A 233 1.90 0.23 14.91
C GLU A 233 3.32 0.37 14.33
N LYS A 234 3.68 -0.48 13.35
CA LYS A 234 4.96 -0.39 12.64
C LYS A 234 5.12 0.95 11.94
N GLU A 235 4.13 1.38 11.17
CA GLU A 235 4.20 2.64 10.40
C GLU A 235 4.33 3.85 11.33
N ALA A 236 3.62 3.85 12.46
CA ALA A 236 3.76 4.89 13.47
C ALA A 236 5.17 4.91 14.10
N ALA A 237 5.73 3.74 14.44
CA ALA A 237 7.08 3.64 14.99
C ALA A 237 8.16 4.11 13.99
N ILE A 238 8.05 3.70 12.72
CA ILE A 238 8.96 4.15 11.64
C ILE A 238 8.89 5.68 11.50
N GLU A 239 7.69 6.25 11.47
CA GLU A 239 7.51 7.70 11.35
C GLU A 239 8.15 8.42 12.54
N GLU A 240 7.91 7.95 13.76
CA GLU A 240 8.50 8.50 15.00
C GLU A 240 10.03 8.44 14.98
N ALA A 241 10.61 7.29 14.60
CA ALA A 241 12.05 7.13 14.44
C ALA A 241 12.63 8.09 13.39
N GLY A 242 11.88 8.40 12.34
CA GLY A 242 12.29 9.39 11.34
C GLY A 242 12.17 10.85 11.81
N LEU A 243 11.23 11.15 12.71
CA LEU A 243 10.97 12.52 13.19
C LEU A 243 12.14 13.10 13.99
N MET A 244 12.89 12.28 14.74
CA MET A 244 14.05 12.72 15.52
C MET A 244 15.16 13.35 14.65
N TRP A 245 15.14 13.09 13.34
CA TRP A 245 16.13 13.56 12.38
C TRP A 245 15.63 14.74 11.52
N GLU A 246 14.40 15.23 11.72
CA GLU A 246 13.83 16.42 11.06
C GLU A 246 14.00 16.48 9.52
N GLY A 247 14.04 15.31 8.85
CA GLY A 247 14.27 15.22 7.39
C GLY A 247 15.74 15.33 6.96
N GLY A 248 16.69 15.26 7.90
CA GLY A 248 18.12 15.20 7.64
C GLY A 248 18.56 13.91 6.95
N SER A 249 19.83 13.86 6.51
CA SER A 249 20.38 12.74 5.73
C SER A 249 20.40 11.40 6.46
N ALA A 250 20.26 11.39 7.78
CA ALA A 250 20.19 10.18 8.60
C ALA A 250 18.76 9.69 8.85
N ARG A 251 17.72 10.46 8.47
CA ARG A 251 16.32 10.04 8.62
C ARG A 251 16.03 8.67 7.98
N PRO A 252 16.45 8.40 6.73
CA PRO A 252 16.15 7.10 6.11
C PRO A 252 16.82 5.93 6.85
N LEU A 253 18.01 6.13 7.40
CA LEU A 253 18.67 5.10 8.22
C LEU A 253 17.79 4.73 9.43
N ALA A 254 17.29 5.73 10.16
CA ALA A 254 16.43 5.48 11.32
C ALA A 254 15.11 4.81 10.94
N GLU A 255 14.46 5.28 9.88
CA GLU A 255 13.21 4.68 9.38
C GLU A 255 13.41 3.22 8.95
N TYR A 256 14.49 2.91 8.22
CA TYR A 256 14.76 1.56 7.77
C TYR A 256 15.18 0.63 8.90
N THR A 257 16.02 1.07 9.84
CA THR A 257 16.42 0.25 10.98
C THR A 257 15.21 -0.07 11.87
N GLU A 258 14.35 0.90 12.15
CA GLU A 258 13.12 0.64 12.91
C GLU A 258 12.20 -0.31 12.13
N GLY A 259 12.00 -0.06 10.84
CA GLY A 259 11.18 -0.92 9.98
C GLY A 259 11.69 -2.35 9.90
N GLU A 260 13.01 -2.52 9.83
CA GLU A 260 13.70 -3.81 9.86
C GLU A 260 13.39 -4.56 11.15
N GLU A 261 13.60 -3.93 12.32
CA GLU A 261 13.35 -4.57 13.61
C GLU A 261 11.91 -5.05 13.77
N TRP A 262 10.94 -4.21 13.42
CA TRP A 262 9.52 -4.57 13.49
C TRP A 262 9.19 -5.74 12.56
N THR A 263 9.73 -5.70 11.34
CA THR A 263 9.45 -6.70 10.30
C THR A 263 10.13 -8.03 10.62
N ARG A 264 11.38 -7.99 11.11
CA ARG A 264 12.10 -9.14 11.67
C ARG A 264 11.32 -9.80 12.79
N LYS A 265 10.90 -9.04 13.81
CA LYS A 265 10.09 -9.57 14.93
C LYS A 265 8.80 -10.22 14.41
N ARG A 266 8.14 -9.61 13.42
CA ARG A 266 6.93 -10.17 12.81
C ARG A 266 7.21 -11.48 12.07
N CYS A 267 8.29 -11.59 11.30
CA CYS A 267 8.68 -12.83 10.63
C CYS A 267 8.80 -14.00 11.60
N TYR A 268 9.46 -13.81 12.74
CA TYR A 268 9.55 -14.83 13.80
C TYR A 268 8.17 -15.23 14.35
N VAL A 269 7.25 -14.28 14.53
CA VAL A 269 5.86 -14.58 14.93
C VAL A 269 5.14 -15.40 13.85
N LEU A 270 5.26 -15.01 12.58
CA LEU A 270 4.63 -15.74 11.47
C LEU A 270 5.19 -17.15 11.32
N ALA A 271 6.50 -17.29 11.43
CA ALA A 271 7.18 -18.57 11.44
C ALA A 271 6.72 -19.43 12.63
N GLY A 272 6.47 -18.84 13.80
CA GLY A 272 5.87 -19.54 14.94
C GLY A 272 4.47 -20.08 14.64
N TYR A 273 3.61 -19.28 14.00
CA TYR A 273 2.29 -19.75 13.56
C TYR A 273 2.40 -20.85 12.50
N LEU A 274 3.23 -20.66 11.49
CA LEU A 274 3.48 -21.66 10.45
C LEU A 274 4.03 -22.96 11.04
N GLY A 275 5.03 -22.86 11.94
CA GLY A 275 5.60 -23.96 12.69
C GLY A 275 4.55 -24.77 13.43
N SER A 276 3.60 -24.10 14.09
CA SER A 276 2.48 -24.78 14.77
C SER A 276 1.60 -25.61 13.82
N LYS A 277 1.46 -25.19 12.56
CA LYS A 277 0.71 -25.92 11.52
C LYS A 277 1.47 -27.09 10.94
N ILE A 278 2.81 -26.98 10.84
CA ILE A 278 3.67 -28.01 10.23
C ILE A 278 4.43 -28.88 11.24
N GLY A 279 4.18 -28.72 12.54
CA GLY A 279 4.80 -29.51 13.60
C GLY A 279 6.25 -29.14 13.91
N GLN A 280 6.65 -27.89 13.66
CA GLN A 280 7.96 -27.35 14.01
C GLN A 280 7.85 -26.32 15.14
N THR A 281 8.93 -26.18 15.91
CA THR A 281 9.05 -25.14 16.94
C THR A 281 10.06 -24.11 16.46
N VAL A 282 9.66 -22.83 16.48
CA VAL A 282 10.55 -21.71 16.17
C VAL A 282 11.21 -21.20 17.44
N ASP A 283 12.53 -21.02 17.39
CA ASP A 283 13.32 -20.42 18.45
C ASP A 283 13.21 -18.89 18.39
N MET A 284 12.61 -18.31 19.44
CA MET A 284 12.46 -16.87 19.60
C MET A 284 13.67 -16.23 20.29
N SER A 285 14.67 -17.01 20.75
CA SER A 285 15.85 -16.49 21.45
C SER A 285 16.65 -15.43 20.67
N PRO A 286 16.74 -15.46 19.32
CA PRO A 286 17.42 -14.42 18.56
C PRO A 286 16.77 -13.03 18.69
N LEU A 287 15.50 -12.93 19.09
CA LEU A 287 14.84 -11.65 19.35
C LEU A 287 15.17 -11.07 20.74
N ASN A 288 15.65 -11.90 21.67
CA ASN A 288 15.93 -11.49 23.05
C ASN A 288 17.33 -10.91 23.23
N ASN A 289 18.22 -11.11 22.25
CA ASN A 289 19.53 -10.50 22.27
C ASN A 289 19.38 -9.08 21.74
N ASP A 290 19.01 -8.18 22.66
CA ASP A 290 18.93 -6.73 22.44
C ASP A 290 20.35 -6.21 22.19
N SER A 291 20.87 -6.45 20.99
CA SER A 291 22.07 -5.79 20.49
C SER A 291 21.68 -4.37 20.16
N SER A 292 21.56 -3.57 21.22
CA SER A 292 21.82 -2.14 21.16
C SER A 292 23.15 -1.92 20.45
N TYR A 293 23.06 -1.67 19.14
CA TYR A 293 24.12 -1.00 18.40
C TYR A 293 24.17 0.48 18.78
#